data_AF-A0A954IPB9-F1
#
_entry.id   AF-A0A954IPB9-F1
#
_cell.length_a   1.000
_cell.length_b   1.000
_cell.length_c   1.000
_cell.angle_alpha   90.00
_cell.angle_beta   90.00
_cell.angle_gamma   90.00
#
_symmetry.space_group_name_H-M   'P 1'
#
loop_
_entity.id
_entity.type
_entity.pdbx_description
1 polymer ?
#
loop_
_entity_poly.entity_id
_entity_poly.type
_entity_poly.pdbx_seq_one_letter_code
_entity_poly.pdbx_strand_id
1 'polypeptide(L)'
;MIGLPRPLNHEDACDMTDQTGTRNFEEILWQTQGRVRAYIAAFGISPHDVDDLAQETFLQLYRNMEKIPENVPPELWVKGIAKNVCLNHLRKLARRGRLHRHALAELLASTTTSLERKSSHDALGAALEDCLSKLPPERRELLDWRYAQELTSDSIAEKTESTPEAVRVVLHRTRAGLRDCIAQKLARQS
;
A
#
# COMPACT_ATOMS: atom_id res chain seq x y z
N MET A 1 5.20 -6.56 25.77
CA MET A 1 6.33 -7.46 25.46
C MET A 1 5.84 -8.42 24.39
N ILE A 2 6.20 -8.18 23.13
CA ILE A 2 5.63 -8.88 21.96
C ILE A 2 6.29 -10.27 21.88
N GLY A 3 5.52 -11.31 22.18
CA GLY A 3 5.97 -12.70 22.08
C GLY A 3 6.10 -13.10 20.61
N LEU A 4 7.32 -13.39 20.18
CA LEU A 4 7.60 -14.02 18.89
C LEU A 4 6.90 -15.39 18.82
N PRO A 5 6.27 -15.76 17.68
CA PRO A 5 5.66 -17.07 17.55
C PRO A 5 6.75 -18.17 17.50
N ARG A 6 6.49 -19.21 18.30
CA ARG A 6 7.30 -20.42 18.52
C ARG A 6 7.70 -21.13 17.21
N PRO A 7 8.91 -21.71 17.10
CA PRO A 7 9.35 -22.38 15.89
C PRO A 7 8.59 -23.68 15.64
N LEU A 8 8.55 -24.03 14.35
CA LEU A 8 7.81 -25.11 13.71
C LEU A 8 8.34 -26.50 14.16
N ASN A 9 7.47 -27.34 14.73
CA ASN A 9 7.75 -28.77 14.89
C ASN A 9 6.93 -29.57 13.88
N HIS A 10 7.56 -30.60 13.32
CA HIS A 10 7.21 -31.33 12.10
C HIS A 10 6.43 -32.65 12.37
N GLU A 11 5.76 -32.78 13.52
CA GLU A 11 5.38 -34.11 14.03
C GLU A 11 3.89 -34.47 14.03
N ASP A 12 3.00 -33.59 13.56
CA ASP A 12 1.58 -33.95 13.43
C ASP A 12 1.20 -34.10 11.96
N ALA A 13 1.87 -35.03 11.26
CA ALA A 13 1.41 -35.54 9.97
C ALA A 13 0.25 -36.52 10.23
N CYS A 14 -0.92 -35.98 10.55
CA CYS A 14 -2.15 -36.77 10.50
C CYS A 14 -2.43 -37.08 9.02
N ASP A 15 -2.75 -38.32 8.71
CA ASP A 15 -2.92 -38.88 7.37
C ASP A 15 -4.03 -38.15 6.58
N MET A 16 -3.67 -37.50 5.45
CA MET A 16 -4.51 -36.50 4.74
C MET A 16 -4.91 -36.96 3.33
N THR A 17 -5.75 -37.98 3.23
CA THR A 17 -6.42 -38.30 1.96
C THR A 17 -7.92 -38.44 2.16
N ASP A 18 -8.71 -37.71 1.36
CA ASP A 18 -10.12 -38.03 1.20
C ASP A 18 -10.25 -39.36 0.44
N GLN A 19 -11.45 -39.96 0.43
CA GLN A 19 -11.73 -41.25 -0.22
C GLN A 19 -11.58 -41.22 -1.76
N THR A 20 -11.14 -40.09 -2.33
CA THR A 20 -10.93 -39.84 -3.77
C THR A 20 -9.46 -39.50 -4.12
N GLY A 21 -8.56 -39.39 -3.14
CA GLY A 21 -7.15 -39.02 -3.37
C GLY A 21 -6.96 -37.58 -3.85
N THR A 22 -7.97 -36.72 -3.74
CA THR A 22 -7.93 -35.34 -4.25
C THR A 22 -7.67 -34.36 -3.11
N ARG A 23 -6.82 -33.34 -3.32
CA ARG A 23 -6.55 -32.33 -2.29
C ARG A 23 -7.81 -31.52 -2.00
N ASN A 24 -8.25 -31.50 -0.74
CA ASN A 24 -9.47 -30.81 -0.31
C ASN A 24 -9.19 -29.34 0.04
N PHE A 25 -9.83 -28.41 -0.69
CA PHE A 25 -9.67 -26.97 -0.49
C PHE A 25 -10.20 -26.50 0.86
N GLU A 26 -11.36 -27.02 1.28
CA GLU A 26 -12.02 -26.62 2.53
C GLU A 26 -11.13 -26.93 3.72
N GLU A 27 -10.46 -28.09 3.70
CA GLU A 27 -9.54 -28.51 4.76
C GLU A 27 -8.35 -27.55 4.88
N ILE A 28 -7.69 -27.26 3.75
CA ILE A 28 -6.55 -26.34 3.73
C ILE A 28 -6.99 -24.94 4.17
N LEU A 29 -8.17 -24.48 3.74
CA LEU A 29 -8.74 -23.21 4.16
C LEU A 29 -8.92 -23.17 5.69
N TRP A 30 -9.63 -24.15 6.27
CA TRP A 30 -9.90 -24.19 7.70
C TRP A 30 -8.64 -24.22 8.54
N GLN A 31 -7.63 -25.00 8.14
CA GLN A 31 -6.38 -25.13 8.88
C GLN A 31 -5.44 -23.91 8.77
N THR A 32 -5.52 -23.16 7.66
CA THR A 32 -4.55 -22.09 7.36
C THR A 32 -5.09 -20.69 7.50
N GLN A 33 -6.41 -20.47 7.47
CA GLN A 33 -7.01 -19.15 7.41
C GLN A 33 -6.57 -18.16 8.49
N GLY A 34 -6.44 -18.61 9.75
CA GLY A 34 -5.97 -17.75 10.84
C GLY A 34 -4.50 -17.36 10.66
N ARG A 35 -3.67 -18.33 10.25
CA ARG A 35 -2.24 -18.14 10.02
C ARG A 35 -1.96 -17.25 8.80
N VAL A 36 -2.78 -17.37 7.76
CA VAL A 36 -2.68 -16.52 6.56
C VAL A 36 -3.01 -15.07 6.90
N ARG A 37 -4.10 -14.81 7.64
CA ARG A 37 -4.43 -13.44 8.09
C ARG A 37 -3.33 -12.84 8.97
N ALA A 38 -2.81 -13.60 9.93
CA ALA A 38 -1.70 -13.15 10.77
C ALA A 38 -0.43 -12.86 9.94
N TYR A 39 -0.14 -13.71 8.95
CA TYR A 39 0.99 -13.52 8.03
C TYR A 39 0.81 -12.25 7.19
N ILE A 40 -0.37 -12.02 6.61
CA ILE A 40 -0.69 -10.81 5.84
C ILE A 40 -0.56 -9.55 6.72
N ALA A 41 -1.10 -9.57 7.94
CA ALA A 41 -0.94 -8.46 8.87
C ALA A 41 0.54 -8.16 9.20
N ALA A 42 1.36 -9.20 9.35
CA ALA A 42 2.80 -9.06 9.58
C ALA A 42 3.58 -8.44 8.40
N PHE A 43 2.99 -8.36 7.20
CA PHE A 43 3.55 -7.62 6.05
C PHE A 43 3.36 -6.10 6.15
N GLY A 44 2.76 -5.59 7.24
CA GLY A 44 2.45 -4.17 7.39
C GLY A 44 1.23 -3.73 6.58
N ILE A 45 0.35 -4.68 6.24
CA ILE A 45 -0.92 -4.41 5.58
C ILE A 45 -1.89 -3.76 6.58
N SER A 46 -2.65 -2.77 6.12
CA SER A 46 -3.70 -2.13 6.91
C SER A 46 -4.72 -3.17 7.40
N PRO A 47 -5.20 -3.11 8.66
CA PRO A 47 -6.21 -4.03 9.17
C PRO A 47 -7.45 -4.15 8.27
N HIS A 48 -7.82 -3.06 7.58
CA HIS A 48 -8.95 -3.03 6.65
C HIS A 48 -8.74 -3.86 5.37
N ASP A 49 -7.50 -4.07 4.96
CA ASP A 49 -7.16 -4.79 3.73
C ASP A 49 -6.81 -6.27 3.99
N VAL A 50 -6.63 -6.68 5.26
CA VAL A 50 -6.18 -8.04 5.61
C VAL A 50 -7.17 -9.09 5.14
N ASP A 51 -8.47 -8.89 5.39
CA ASP A 51 -9.50 -9.86 5.02
C ASP A 51 -9.68 -9.97 3.50
N ASP A 52 -9.56 -8.86 2.78
CA ASP A 52 -9.64 -8.83 1.31
C ASP A 52 -8.45 -9.55 0.68
N LEU A 53 -7.23 -9.32 1.18
CA LEU A 53 -6.04 -10.02 0.70
C LEU A 53 -6.04 -11.50 1.10
N ALA A 54 -6.62 -11.85 2.24
CA ALA A 54 -6.82 -13.26 2.62
C ALA A 54 -7.80 -13.94 1.66
N GLN A 55 -8.93 -13.31 1.35
CA GLN A 55 -9.88 -13.81 0.35
C GLN A 55 -9.22 -14.01 -1.02
N GLU A 56 -8.49 -13.01 -1.52
CA GLU A 56 -7.76 -13.12 -2.79
C GLU A 56 -6.75 -14.26 -2.77
N THR A 57 -6.05 -14.46 -1.65
CA THR A 57 -5.10 -15.58 -1.47
C THR A 57 -5.81 -16.93 -1.63
N PHE A 58 -6.96 -17.12 -0.97
CA PHE A 58 -7.71 -18.36 -1.05
C PHE A 58 -8.40 -18.58 -2.40
N LEU A 59 -8.85 -17.51 -3.06
CA LEU A 59 -9.34 -17.58 -4.44
C LEU A 59 -8.24 -18.02 -5.42
N GLN A 60 -7.01 -17.52 -5.25
CA GLN A 60 -5.87 -17.95 -6.05
C GLN A 60 -5.44 -19.38 -5.73
N LEU A 61 -5.55 -19.81 -4.47
CA LEU A 61 -5.33 -21.20 -4.08
C LEU A 61 -6.33 -22.11 -4.80
N TYR A 62 -7.64 -21.82 -4.69
CA TYR A 62 -8.70 -22.61 -5.32
C TYR A 62 -8.47 -22.77 -6.83
N ARG A 63 -8.13 -21.68 -7.51
CA ARG A 63 -7.88 -21.67 -8.97
C ARG A 63 -6.62 -22.43 -9.40
N ASN A 64 -5.66 -22.65 -8.51
CA ASN A 64 -4.36 -23.25 -8.85
C ASN A 64 -4.05 -24.49 -8.02
N MET A 65 -5.06 -25.07 -7.39
CA MET A 65 -4.89 -26.16 -6.43
C MET A 65 -4.30 -27.42 -7.08
N GLU A 66 -4.71 -27.73 -8.30
CA GLU A 66 -4.20 -28.85 -9.10
C GLU A 66 -2.73 -28.68 -9.51
N LYS A 67 -2.21 -27.45 -9.46
CA LYS A 67 -0.82 -27.14 -9.85
C LYS A 67 0.17 -27.24 -8.69
N ILE A 68 -0.32 -27.50 -7.48
CA ILE A 68 0.55 -27.66 -6.32
C ILE A 68 1.40 -28.92 -6.56
N PRO A 69 2.74 -28.85 -6.52
CA PRO A 69 3.58 -30.04 -6.66
C PRO A 69 3.27 -31.06 -5.55
N GLU A 70 3.29 -32.36 -5.84
CA GLU A 70 3.01 -33.42 -4.85
C GLU A 70 3.95 -33.38 -3.63
N ASN A 71 5.19 -32.95 -3.84
CA ASN A 71 6.24 -32.84 -2.84
C ASN A 71 6.25 -31.52 -2.04
N VAL A 72 5.24 -30.66 -2.22
CA VAL A 72 5.15 -29.37 -1.51
C VAL A 72 3.96 -29.39 -0.55
N PRO A 73 4.17 -29.10 0.74
CA PRO A 73 3.08 -28.92 1.70
C PRO A 73 2.14 -27.79 1.24
N PRO A 74 0.81 -28.01 1.20
CA PRO A 74 -0.15 -27.00 0.78
C PRO A 74 -0.04 -25.69 1.58
N GLU A 75 0.33 -25.74 2.86
CA GLU A 75 0.51 -24.57 3.72
C GLU A 75 1.65 -23.68 3.22
N LEU A 76 2.73 -24.29 2.72
CA LEU A 76 3.87 -23.57 2.16
C LEU A 76 3.49 -22.90 0.84
N TRP A 77 2.69 -23.58 0.03
CA TRP A 77 2.16 -23.03 -1.22
C TRP A 77 1.24 -21.82 -0.98
N VAL A 78 0.29 -21.94 -0.04
CA VAL A 78 -0.60 -20.86 0.37
C VAL A 78 0.17 -19.65 0.90
N LYS A 79 1.21 -19.86 1.70
CA LYS A 79 2.10 -18.76 2.14
C LYS A 79 2.79 -18.07 0.97
N GLY A 80 3.23 -18.84 -0.04
CA GLY A 80 3.80 -18.28 -1.28
C GLY A 80 2.82 -17.38 -2.03
N ILE A 81 1.57 -17.83 -2.16
CA ILE A 81 0.48 -17.04 -2.75
C ILE A 81 0.26 -15.76 -1.92
N ALA A 82 0.09 -15.89 -0.60
CA ALA A 82 -0.15 -14.76 0.31
C ALA A 82 0.96 -13.70 0.20
N LYS A 83 2.23 -14.13 0.14
CA LYS A 83 3.38 -13.24 -0.07
C LYS A 83 3.25 -12.47 -1.39
N ASN A 84 2.92 -13.14 -2.48
CA ASN A 84 2.77 -12.50 -3.79
C ASN A 84 1.61 -11.49 -3.80
N VAL A 85 0.48 -11.85 -3.18
CA VAL A 85 -0.68 -10.97 -3.00
C VAL A 85 -0.28 -9.72 -2.22
N CYS A 86 0.40 -9.86 -1.07
CA CYS A 86 0.89 -8.74 -0.27
C CYS A 86 1.86 -7.84 -1.05
N LEU A 87 2.87 -8.41 -1.71
CA LEU A 87 3.84 -7.65 -2.49
C LEU A 87 3.17 -6.89 -3.65
N ASN A 88 2.20 -7.51 -4.32
CA ASN A 88 1.46 -6.84 -5.40
C ASN A 88 0.58 -5.71 -4.87
N HIS A 89 -0.09 -5.91 -3.73
CA HIS A 89 -0.86 -4.87 -3.06
C HIS A 89 0.03 -3.68 -2.67
N LEU A 90 1.16 -3.92 -2.01
CA LEU A 90 2.13 -2.87 -1.63
C LEU A 90 2.70 -2.14 -2.85
N ARG A 91 3.03 -2.86 -3.93
CA ARG A 91 3.46 -2.23 -5.21
C ARG A 91 2.36 -1.36 -5.82
N LYS A 92 1.09 -1.79 -5.73
CA LYS A 92 -0.06 -1.03 -6.23
C LYS A 92 -0.26 0.25 -5.41
N LEU A 93 -0.19 0.17 -4.09
CA LEU A 93 -0.21 1.33 -3.20
C LEU A 93 0.93 2.30 -3.50
N ALA A 94 2.16 1.81 -3.63
CA ALA A 94 3.32 2.64 -3.96
C ALA A 94 3.18 3.31 -5.34
N ARG A 95 2.62 2.61 -6.35
CA ARG A 95 2.31 3.21 -7.66
C ARG A 95 1.21 4.27 -7.55
N ARG A 96 0.12 3.99 -6.84
CA ARG A 96 -0.97 4.97 -6.63
C ARG A 96 -0.46 6.23 -5.94
N GLY A 97 0.35 6.08 -4.89
CA GLY A 97 1.02 7.19 -4.22
C GLY A 97 1.95 7.98 -5.15
N ARG A 98 2.71 7.33 -6.03
CA ARG A 98 3.51 8.03 -7.06
C ARG A 98 2.64 8.80 -8.06
N LEU A 99 1.61 8.17 -8.61
CA LEU A 99 0.70 8.82 -9.57
C LEU A 99 0.01 10.04 -8.95
N HIS A 100 -0.47 9.92 -7.71
CA HIS A 100 -1.06 11.04 -6.97
C HIS A 100 -0.06 12.16 -6.70
N ARG A 101 1.19 11.83 -6.37
CA ARG A 101 2.27 12.82 -6.27
C ARG A 101 2.54 13.51 -7.62
N HIS A 102 2.59 12.77 -8.73
CA HIS A 102 2.75 13.36 -10.05
C HIS A 102 1.56 14.26 -10.43
N ALA A 103 0.32 13.83 -10.18
CA ALA A 103 -0.87 14.65 -10.41
C ALA A 103 -0.86 15.92 -9.54
N LEU A 104 -0.39 15.82 -8.29
CA LEU A 104 -0.17 16.98 -7.44
C LEU A 104 0.90 17.90 -8.04
N ALA A 105 2.06 17.38 -8.47
CA ALA A 105 3.11 18.18 -9.11
C ALA A 105 2.58 18.92 -10.34
N GLU A 106 1.78 18.25 -11.19
CA GLU A 106 1.21 18.81 -12.40
C GLU A 106 0.13 19.87 -12.10
N LEU A 107 -0.72 19.64 -11.10
CA LEU A 107 -1.68 20.65 -10.61
C LEU A 107 -0.96 21.90 -10.06
N LEU A 108 0.15 21.69 -9.36
CA LEU A 108 0.99 22.76 -8.82
C LEU A 108 1.76 23.51 -9.92
N ALA A 109 2.18 22.83 -10.98
CA ALA A 109 2.90 23.43 -12.12
C ALA A 109 1.96 24.13 -13.12
N SER A 110 0.77 23.60 -13.38
CA SER A 110 -0.23 24.21 -14.28
C SER A 110 -0.79 25.54 -13.77
N THR A 111 -0.71 25.77 -12.45
CA THR A 111 -1.09 27.05 -11.84
C THR A 111 0.04 28.09 -11.82
N THR A 112 1.27 27.72 -12.23
CA THR A 112 2.37 28.66 -12.50
C THR A 112 2.44 28.94 -14.00
N THR A 113 1.79 30.00 -14.46
CA THR A 113 1.72 30.45 -15.87
C THR A 113 3.07 30.94 -16.47
N SER A 114 4.21 30.47 -15.97
CA SER A 114 5.52 30.91 -16.50
C SER A 114 6.58 29.82 -16.67
N LEU A 115 6.26 28.53 -16.44
CA LEU A 115 7.23 27.44 -16.56
C LEU A 115 6.96 26.57 -17.81
N GLU A 116 6.74 27.21 -18.95
CA GLU A 116 6.86 26.53 -20.24
C GLU A 116 8.33 26.40 -20.62
N ARG A 117 8.92 25.24 -20.31
CA ARG A 117 9.62 24.37 -21.29
C ARG A 117 10.40 23.25 -20.58
N LYS A 118 9.97 22.01 -20.83
CA LYS A 118 10.79 20.78 -20.84
C LYS A 118 11.60 20.46 -19.57
N SER A 119 10.98 20.51 -18.39
CA SER A 119 11.45 19.59 -17.34
C SER A 119 10.97 18.20 -17.74
N SER A 120 11.87 17.23 -17.94
CA SER A 120 11.48 15.82 -18.01
C SER A 120 10.58 15.50 -16.81
N HIS A 121 9.51 14.74 -17.02
CA HIS A 121 8.59 14.34 -15.93
C HIS A 121 9.35 13.75 -14.73
N ASP A 122 10.50 13.13 -14.98
CA ASP A 122 11.42 12.61 -13.96
C ASP A 122 12.07 13.69 -13.09
N ALA A 123 12.50 14.80 -13.69
CA ALA A 123 13.10 15.92 -12.94
C ALA A 123 12.06 16.64 -12.08
N LEU A 124 10.82 16.77 -12.58
CA LEU A 124 9.71 17.30 -11.80
C LEU A 124 9.34 16.37 -10.64
N GLY A 125 9.27 15.05 -10.89
CA GLY A 125 9.03 14.05 -9.85
C GLY A 125 10.09 14.06 -8.76
N ALA A 126 11.36 14.11 -9.13
CA ALA A 126 12.49 14.19 -8.19
C ALA A 126 12.47 15.51 -7.39
N ALA A 127 12.14 16.63 -8.03
CA ALA A 127 12.01 17.92 -7.34
C ALA A 127 10.87 17.90 -6.32
N LEU A 128 9.70 17.35 -6.68
CA LEU A 128 8.59 17.18 -5.75
C LEU A 128 8.96 16.26 -4.59
N GLU A 129 9.61 15.12 -4.83
CA GLU A 129 9.97 14.16 -3.79
C GLU A 129 10.92 14.79 -2.76
N ASP A 130 11.91 15.58 -3.20
CA ASP A 130 12.78 16.31 -2.29
C ASP A 130 12.11 17.52 -1.61
N CYS A 131 11.12 18.16 -2.23
CA CYS A 131 10.35 19.21 -1.57
C CYS A 131 9.37 18.64 -0.53
N LEU A 132 8.78 17.47 -0.81
CA LEU A 132 7.96 16.73 0.15
C LEU A 132 8.79 16.24 1.32
N SER A 133 10.05 15.83 1.12
CA SER A 133 10.96 15.36 2.18
C SER A 133 11.24 16.43 3.25
N LYS A 134 11.22 17.72 2.86
CA LYS A 134 11.46 18.89 3.73
C LYS A 134 10.23 19.39 4.45
N LEU A 135 9.06 18.92 4.06
CA LEU A 135 7.80 19.35 4.65
C LEU A 135 7.61 18.74 6.04
N PRO A 136 7.08 19.50 7.03
CA PRO A 136 6.72 18.94 8.34
C PRO A 136 5.82 17.71 8.21
N PRO A 137 5.99 16.69 9.08
CA PRO A 137 5.27 15.42 8.97
C PRO A 137 3.75 15.60 8.97
N GLU A 138 3.22 16.48 9.81
CA GLU A 138 1.79 16.79 9.89
C GLU A 138 1.21 17.27 8.54
N ARG A 139 1.97 18.12 7.81
CA ARG A 139 1.53 18.64 6.52
C ARG A 139 1.66 17.61 5.41
N ARG A 140 2.64 16.71 5.51
CA ARG A 140 2.77 15.57 4.59
C ARG A 140 1.59 14.61 4.75
N GLU A 141 1.22 14.32 5.99
CA GLU A 141 0.08 13.46 6.30
C GLU A 141 -1.25 14.06 5.80
N LEU A 142 -1.44 15.37 5.94
CA LEU A 142 -2.55 16.11 5.34
C LEU A 142 -2.63 15.97 3.81
N LEU A 143 -1.48 15.99 3.12
CA LEU A 143 -1.43 15.77 1.68
C LEU A 143 -1.73 14.31 1.32
N ASP A 144 -1.24 13.34 2.09
CA ASP A 144 -1.52 11.93 1.87
C ASP A 144 -3.02 11.63 2.06
N TRP A 145 -3.65 12.15 3.11
CA TRP A 145 -5.11 12.04 3.27
C TRP A 145 -5.87 12.66 2.12
N ARG A 146 -5.45 13.85 1.66
CA ARG A 146 -6.16 14.55 0.59
C ARG A 146 -5.99 13.89 -0.77
N TYR A 147 -4.78 13.44 -1.10
CA TYR A 147 -4.42 13.01 -2.46
C TYR A 147 -4.26 11.50 -2.58
N ALA A 148 -3.68 10.81 -1.60
CA ALA A 148 -3.54 9.35 -1.67
C ALA A 148 -4.81 8.61 -1.24
N GLN A 149 -5.50 9.13 -0.21
CA GLN A 149 -6.71 8.55 0.35
C GLN A 149 -7.99 9.27 -0.11
N GLU A 150 -7.86 10.36 -0.88
CA GLU A 150 -8.96 11.10 -1.50
C GLU A 150 -10.01 11.65 -0.50
N LEU A 151 -9.61 11.85 0.76
CA LEU A 151 -10.50 12.37 1.80
C LEU A 151 -10.93 13.82 1.52
N THR A 152 -12.15 14.15 1.94
CA THR A 152 -12.66 15.54 1.90
C THR A 152 -12.01 16.38 2.99
N SER A 153 -12.05 17.71 2.85
CA SER A 153 -11.56 18.59 3.91
C SER A 153 -12.35 18.42 5.21
N ASP A 154 -13.60 18.01 5.13
CA ASP A 154 -14.46 17.79 6.29
C ASP A 154 -14.05 16.52 7.04
N SER A 155 -13.83 15.39 6.35
CA SER A 155 -13.32 14.16 6.98
C SER A 155 -11.90 14.32 7.55
N ILE A 156 -11.07 15.13 6.91
CA ILE A 156 -9.73 15.44 7.44
C ILE A 156 -9.84 16.31 8.69
N ALA A 157 -10.77 17.26 8.73
CA ALA A 157 -11.01 18.12 9.88
C ALA A 157 -11.47 17.31 11.09
N GLU A 158 -12.39 16.37 10.90
CA GLU A 158 -12.81 15.41 11.93
C GLU A 158 -11.61 14.63 12.48
N LYS A 159 -10.75 14.12 11.59
CA LYS A 159 -9.58 13.32 11.97
C LYS A 159 -8.46 14.12 12.66
N THR A 160 -8.44 15.44 12.48
CA THR A 160 -7.41 16.35 13.04
C THR A 160 -7.94 17.20 14.19
N GLU A 161 -9.18 16.97 14.63
CA GLU A 161 -9.86 17.79 15.64
C GLU A 161 -9.79 19.30 15.28
N SER A 162 -9.97 19.60 13.99
CA SER A 162 -9.87 20.95 13.45
C SER A 162 -11.15 21.35 12.69
N THR A 163 -11.13 22.54 12.08
CA THR A 163 -12.23 22.99 11.20
C THR A 163 -11.90 22.70 9.73
N PRO A 164 -12.90 22.41 8.89
CA PRO A 164 -12.70 22.25 7.45
C PRO A 164 -11.99 23.46 6.80
N GLU A 165 -12.29 24.67 7.27
CA GLU A 165 -11.67 25.92 6.83
C GLU A 165 -10.18 25.95 7.17
N ALA A 166 -9.81 25.58 8.40
CA ALA A 166 -8.40 25.48 8.80
C ALA A 166 -7.64 24.47 7.93
N VAL A 167 -8.25 23.30 7.65
CA VAL A 167 -7.67 22.29 6.76
C VAL A 167 -7.46 22.86 5.35
N ARG A 168 -8.45 23.55 4.78
CA ARG A 168 -8.34 24.20 3.45
C ARG A 168 -7.20 25.23 3.42
N VAL A 169 -7.08 26.05 4.45
CA VAL A 169 -6.00 27.06 4.58
C VAL A 169 -4.63 26.38 4.68
N VAL A 170 -4.50 25.34 5.51
CA VAL A 170 -3.23 24.61 5.67
C VAL A 170 -2.84 23.91 4.37
N LEU A 171 -3.78 23.25 3.69
CA LEU A 171 -3.54 22.64 2.38
C LEU A 171 -3.16 23.68 1.33
N HIS A 172 -3.80 24.86 1.33
CA HIS A 172 -3.45 25.95 0.43
C HIS A 172 -2.01 26.44 0.65
N ARG A 173 -1.65 26.76 1.90
CA ARG A 173 -0.30 27.23 2.25
C ARG A 173 0.77 26.17 1.96
N THR A 174 0.46 24.91 2.23
CA THR A 174 1.35 23.78 1.95
C THR A 174 1.60 23.62 0.45
N ARG A 175 0.56 23.72 -0.38
CA ARG A 175 0.68 23.70 -1.84
C ARG A 175 1.49 24.87 -2.38
N ALA A 176 1.27 26.08 -1.86
CA ALA A 176 2.06 27.25 -2.24
C ALA A 176 3.56 27.05 -1.92
N GLY A 177 3.88 26.60 -0.71
CA GLY A 177 5.28 26.32 -0.34
C GLY A 177 5.94 25.22 -1.19
N LEU A 178 5.19 24.16 -1.55
CA LEU A 178 5.68 23.14 -2.46
C LEU A 178 5.93 23.69 -3.86
N ARG A 179 5.05 24.56 -4.38
CA ARG A 179 5.26 25.24 -5.68
C ARG A 179 6.54 26.05 -5.69
N ASP A 180 6.75 26.88 -4.68
CA ASP A 180 7.93 27.74 -4.58
C ASP A 180 9.21 26.89 -4.49
N CYS A 181 9.18 25.82 -3.69
CA CYS A 181 10.31 24.89 -3.57
C CYS A 181 10.64 24.19 -4.89
N ILE A 182 9.62 23.70 -5.61
CA ILE A 182 9.79 23.02 -6.90
C ILE A 182 10.33 24.00 -7.94
N ALA A 183 9.75 25.21 -8.03
CA ALA A 183 10.22 26.25 -8.94
C ALA A 183 11.68 26.61 -8.71
N GLN A 184 12.10 26.80 -7.45
CA GLN A 184 13.50 27.05 -7.11
C GLN A 184 14.43 25.90 -7.48
N LYS A 185 13.98 24.65 -7.35
CA LYS A 185 14.78 23.48 -7.72
C LYS A 185 14.95 23.32 -9.21
N LEU A 186 13.87 23.47 -9.97
CA LEU A 186 13.90 23.37 -11.42
C LEU A 186 14.75 24.50 -12.01
N ALA A 187 14.69 25.72 -11.45
CA ALA A 187 15.54 26.83 -11.85
C ALA A 187 17.03 26.65 -11.52
N ARG A 188 17.40 25.77 -10.59
CA ARG A 188 18.80 25.43 -10.27
C ARG A 188 19.36 24.30 -11.14
N GLN A 189 18.50 23.59 -11.88
CA GLN A 189 18.87 22.44 -12.73
C GLN A 189 18.94 22.80 -14.22
N SER A 190 18.53 24.03 -14.59
CA SER A 190 18.70 24.66 -15.91
C SER A 190 19.99 25.47 -15.98
#